data_AF-A0A963RFK2-F1
#
_entry.id   AF-A0A963RFK2-F1
#
_cell.length_a   1.000
_cell.length_b   1.000
_cell.length_c   1.000
_cell.angle_alpha   90.00
_cell.angle_beta   90.00
_cell.angle_gamma   90.00
#
_symmetry.space_group_name_H-M   'P 1'
#
loop_
_entity.id
_entity.type
_entity.pdbx_description
1 polymer ?
#
loop_
_entity_poly.entity_id
_entity_poly.type
_entity_poly.pdbx_seq_one_letter_code
_entity_poly.pdbx_strand_id
1 'polypeptide(L)'
;PHGLLGGGPGAGLQPEGIFGSGSMPAVFAECGTVHAEKYGTTMEQFAKIAVKNRKHGAMNPKAKFQTEASLEEVLASDLIAYPLTKLMCSANVDGAAAVVIVSEKKAKELGMDRA
;
A
#
# COMPACT_ATOMS: atom_id res chain seq x y z
N PRO A 1 17.09 -7.90 13.28
CA PRO A 1 16.44 -7.68 11.97
C PRO A 1 14.92 -7.84 12.12
N HIS A 2 14.25 -6.76 12.55
CA HIS A 2 12.81 -6.75 12.80
C HIS A 2 12.07 -6.24 11.57
N GLY A 3 11.08 -7.00 11.11
CA GLY A 3 10.33 -6.74 9.90
C GLY A 3 9.47 -5.48 10.00
N LEU A 4 9.43 -4.72 8.91
CA LEU A 4 8.74 -3.45 8.71
C LEU A 4 7.19 -3.51 8.75
N LEU A 5 6.59 -4.67 9.03
CA LEU A 5 5.14 -4.89 8.86
C LEU A 5 4.44 -5.46 10.10
N GLY A 6 5.09 -5.41 11.26
CA GLY A 6 4.51 -5.86 12.54
C GLY A 6 4.44 -4.72 13.53
N GLY A 7 3.36 -3.93 13.50
CA GLY A 7 3.03 -2.96 14.55
C GLY A 7 2.71 -3.69 15.87
N GLY A 8 3.75 -4.08 16.59
CA GLY A 8 3.66 -4.45 18.00
C GLY A 8 3.95 -3.22 18.87
N PRO A 9 3.30 -3.08 20.04
CA PRO A 9 3.59 -2.00 20.96
C PRO A 9 5.04 -2.16 21.45
N GLY A 10 5.95 -1.33 20.95
CA GLY A 10 7.34 -1.31 21.39
C GLY A 10 8.42 -1.56 20.33
N ALA A 11 8.07 -1.78 19.06
CA ALA A 11 9.04 -1.88 17.97
C ALA A 11 9.19 -0.55 17.20
N GLY A 12 9.80 0.43 17.85
CA GLY A 12 10.59 1.51 17.23
C GLY A 12 9.92 2.46 16.24
N LEU A 13 8.98 3.28 16.70
CA LEU A 13 8.78 4.62 16.14
C LEU A 13 9.80 5.59 16.75
N GLN A 14 10.25 6.57 15.97
CA GLN A 14 11.18 7.61 16.45
C GLN A 14 10.49 8.41 17.58
N PRO A 15 11.22 8.87 18.61
CA PRO A 15 10.67 9.67 19.72
C PRO A 15 9.87 10.89 19.27
N GLU A 16 10.17 11.43 18.09
CA GLU A 16 9.55 12.61 17.50
C GLU A 16 8.12 12.36 16.99
N GLY A 17 7.64 11.12 16.99
CA GLY A 17 6.33 10.73 16.43
C GLY A 17 5.16 10.66 17.42
N ILE A 18 5.30 11.01 18.70
CA ILE A 18 4.34 10.56 19.75
C ILE A 18 2.92 11.17 19.65
N PHE A 19 2.71 12.29 18.95
CA PHE A 19 1.38 12.88 18.77
C PHE A 19 0.82 12.65 17.35
N GLY A 20 -0.09 11.67 17.21
CA GLY A 20 -0.84 11.40 15.96
C GLY A 20 -0.37 10.19 15.14
N SER A 21 0.72 9.52 15.56
CA SER A 21 1.34 8.39 14.84
C SER A 21 0.64 7.03 14.98
N GLY A 22 -0.42 6.91 15.77
CA GLY A 22 -1.10 5.62 15.95
C GLY A 22 -1.85 5.14 14.70
N SER A 23 -2.16 6.04 13.76
CA SER A 23 -2.83 5.66 12.51
C SER A 23 -1.84 5.18 11.47
N MET A 24 -2.18 4.09 10.75
CA MET A 24 -1.30 3.55 9.70
C MET A 24 -0.89 4.58 8.64
N PRO A 25 -1.77 5.49 8.16
CA PRO A 25 -1.35 6.55 7.25
C PRO A 25 -0.26 7.47 7.82
N ALA A 26 -0.31 7.80 9.11
CA ALA A 26 0.70 8.64 9.77
C ALA A 26 2.06 7.94 9.85
N VAL A 27 2.09 6.65 10.20
CA VAL A 27 3.33 5.86 10.22
C VAL A 27 3.99 5.81 8.83
N PHE A 28 3.20 5.54 7.78
CA PHE A 28 3.74 5.51 6.42
C PHE A 28 4.15 6.90 5.91
N ALA A 29 3.47 7.96 6.35
CA ALA A 29 3.85 9.33 6.03
C ALA A 29 5.22 9.70 6.64
N GLU A 30 5.47 9.31 7.89
CA GLU A 30 6.77 9.50 8.55
C GLU A 30 7.88 8.73 7.81
N CYS A 31 7.67 7.44 7.51
CA CYS A 31 8.60 6.65 6.70
C CYS A 31 8.87 7.29 5.32
N GLY A 32 7.84 7.82 4.67
CA GLY A 32 7.95 8.51 3.39
C GLY A 32 8.79 9.79 3.48
N THR A 33 8.61 10.57 4.54
CA THR A 33 9.40 11.78 4.82
C THR A 33 10.87 11.44 5.08
N VAL A 34 11.16 10.46 5.94
CA VAL A 34 12.55 10.01 6.19
C VAL A 34 13.20 9.50 4.90
N HIS A 35 12.46 8.79 4.06
CA HIS A 35 12.96 8.34 2.76
C HIS A 35 13.24 9.52 1.82
N ALA A 36 12.36 10.52 1.79
CA ALA A 36 12.54 11.74 1.01
C ALA A 36 13.77 12.54 1.47
N GLU A 37 13.97 12.70 2.77
CA GLU A 37 15.15 13.37 3.34
C GLU A 37 16.45 12.64 2.97
N LYS A 38 16.45 11.31 3.05
CA LYS A 38 17.65 10.51 2.82
C LYS A 38 18.03 10.38 1.34
N TYR A 39 17.04 10.29 0.45
CA TYR A 39 17.26 9.95 -0.96
C TYR A 39 16.75 11.00 -1.96
N GLY A 40 16.19 12.12 -1.49
CA GLY A 40 15.66 13.17 -2.34
C GLY A 40 14.38 12.78 -3.10
N THR A 41 13.64 11.78 -2.61
CA THR A 41 12.36 11.36 -3.23
C THR A 41 11.33 12.48 -3.13
N THR A 42 10.62 12.77 -4.21
CA THR A 42 9.62 13.84 -4.23
C THR A 42 8.22 13.31 -3.93
N MET A 43 7.33 14.18 -3.45
CA MET A 43 5.93 13.82 -3.24
C MET A 43 5.24 13.40 -4.55
N GLU A 44 5.59 14.03 -5.66
CA GLU A 44 5.09 13.66 -6.98
C GLU A 44 5.45 12.21 -7.35
N GLN A 45 6.64 11.73 -6.96
CA GLN A 45 7.04 10.34 -7.19
C GLN A 45 6.18 9.36 -6.38
N PHE A 46 5.84 9.70 -5.13
CA PHE A 46 4.89 8.90 -4.33
C PHE A 46 3.48 8.92 -4.96
N ALA A 47 3.02 10.07 -5.43
CA ALA A 47 1.72 10.21 -6.10
C ALA A 47 1.62 9.36 -7.38
N LYS A 48 2.71 9.25 -8.17
CA LYS A 48 2.77 8.40 -9.37
C LYS A 48 2.53 6.92 -9.08
N ILE A 49 2.89 6.44 -7.89
CA ILE A 49 2.60 5.06 -7.47
C ILE A 49 1.09 4.85 -7.36
N ALA A 50 0.37 5.83 -6.79
CA ALA A 50 -1.08 5.77 -6.69
C ALA A 50 -1.74 5.79 -8.08
N VAL A 51 -1.29 6.66 -8.98
CA VAL A 51 -1.77 6.71 -10.38
C VAL A 51 -1.60 5.35 -11.07
N LYS A 52 -0.42 4.74 -10.98
CA LYS A 52 -0.16 3.39 -11.52
C LYS A 52 -1.11 2.35 -10.91
N ASN A 53 -1.31 2.39 -9.60
CA ASN A 53 -2.20 1.46 -8.91
C ASN A 53 -3.66 1.64 -9.33
N ARG A 54 -4.13 2.88 -9.54
CA ARG A 54 -5.48 3.17 -10.05
C ARG A 54 -5.68 2.64 -11.46
N LYS A 55 -4.71 2.86 -12.35
CA LYS A 55 -4.72 2.28 -13.70
C LYS A 55 -4.84 0.75 -13.67
N HIS A 56 -4.07 0.07 -12.84
CA HIS A 56 -4.18 -1.38 -12.70
C HIS A 56 -5.49 -1.82 -12.04
N GLY A 57 -6.01 -1.03 -11.10
CA GLY A 57 -7.31 -1.25 -10.46
C GLY A 57 -8.47 -1.16 -11.45
N ALA A 58 -8.42 -0.21 -12.38
CA ALA A 58 -9.42 -0.05 -13.45
C ALA A 58 -9.56 -1.28 -14.36
N MET A 59 -8.49 -2.05 -14.53
CA MET A 59 -8.49 -3.28 -15.33
C MET A 59 -8.86 -4.53 -14.52
N ASN A 60 -9.01 -4.43 -13.20
CA ASN A 60 -9.27 -5.57 -12.33
C ASN A 60 -10.75 -5.60 -11.89
N PRO A 61 -11.56 -6.57 -12.36
CA PRO A 61 -12.98 -6.65 -12.01
C PRO A 61 -13.22 -6.95 -10.51
N LYS A 62 -12.20 -7.41 -9.78
CA LYS A 62 -12.27 -7.65 -8.33
C LYS A 62 -11.85 -6.44 -7.49
N ALA A 63 -11.32 -5.38 -8.10
CA ALA A 63 -10.91 -4.20 -7.37
C ALA A 63 -12.12 -3.40 -6.88
N LYS A 64 -12.00 -2.78 -5.69
CA LYS A 64 -13.02 -1.88 -5.14
C LYS A 64 -13.19 -0.61 -5.97
N PHE A 65 -12.07 -0.04 -6.42
CA PHE A 65 -12.06 1.11 -7.33
C PHE A 65 -11.61 0.63 -8.70
N GLN A 66 -12.50 0.81 -9.68
CA GLN A 66 -12.28 0.43 -11.08
C GLN A 66 -12.17 1.67 -11.97
N THR A 67 -11.69 2.78 -11.40
CA THR A 67 -11.49 4.03 -12.11
C THR A 67 -10.03 4.43 -12.05
N GLU A 68 -9.54 5.00 -13.16
CA GLU A 68 -8.24 5.67 -13.19
C GLU A 68 -8.31 6.98 -12.39
N ALA A 69 -7.15 7.52 -12.02
CA ALA A 69 -7.02 8.85 -11.44
C ALA A 69 -5.75 9.49 -12.00
N SER A 70 -5.82 10.77 -12.36
CA SER A 70 -4.68 11.56 -12.82
C SER A 70 -3.74 11.91 -11.66
N LEU A 71 -2.54 12.37 -12.00
CA LEU A 71 -1.57 12.81 -11.00
C LEU A 71 -2.08 14.03 -10.23
N GLU A 72 -2.72 14.95 -10.93
CA GLU A 72 -3.32 16.16 -10.39
C GLU A 72 -4.46 15.82 -9.42
N GLU A 73 -5.33 14.89 -9.79
CA GLU A 73 -6.41 14.41 -8.92
C GLU A 73 -5.88 13.77 -7.64
N VAL A 74 -4.82 12.97 -7.73
CA VAL A 74 -4.17 12.36 -6.56
C VAL A 74 -3.58 13.42 -5.64
N LEU A 75 -2.83 14.37 -6.18
CA LEU A 75 -2.18 15.44 -5.42
C LEU A 75 -3.19 16.43 -4.82
N ALA A 76 -4.32 16.68 -5.49
CA ALA A 76 -5.37 17.59 -5.04
C ALA A 76 -6.36 16.96 -4.04
N SER A 77 -6.30 15.64 -3.82
CA SER A 77 -7.20 14.97 -2.88
C SER A 77 -6.89 15.30 -1.42
N ASP A 78 -7.88 15.10 -0.53
CA ASP A 78 -7.80 15.46 0.89
C ASP A 78 -6.50 14.98 1.54
N LEU A 79 -5.82 15.88 2.26
CA LEU A 79 -4.66 15.51 3.07
C LEU A 79 -5.09 14.62 4.23
N ILE A 80 -4.48 13.44 4.37
CA ILE A 80 -4.78 12.51 5.47
C ILE A 80 -3.71 12.60 6.55
N ALA A 81 -2.45 12.52 6.15
CA ALA A 81 -1.30 12.68 7.04
C ALA A 81 -0.16 13.22 6.18
N TYR A 82 0.36 14.41 6.48
CA TYR A 82 1.38 15.00 5.64
C TYR A 82 2.59 14.05 5.52
N PRO A 83 3.03 13.69 4.30
CA PRO A 83 2.66 14.30 3.02
C PRO A 83 1.67 13.50 2.14
N LEU A 84 1.05 12.46 2.66
CA LEU A 84 0.11 11.56 1.97
C LEU A 84 -1.33 12.13 1.87
N THR A 85 -1.87 12.07 0.65
CA THR A 85 -3.28 12.41 0.35
C THR A 85 -4.17 11.17 0.34
N LYS A 86 -5.48 11.38 0.32
CA LYS A 86 -6.51 10.34 0.40
C LYS A 86 -6.39 9.30 -0.71
N LEU A 87 -6.13 9.71 -1.95
CA LEU A 87 -6.01 8.76 -3.06
C LEU A 87 -4.71 7.95 -3.03
N MET A 88 -3.72 8.35 -2.23
CA MET A 88 -2.51 7.57 -1.95
C MET A 88 -2.72 6.51 -0.86
N CYS A 89 -3.78 6.63 -0.06
CA CYS A 89 -4.10 5.69 1.01
C CYS A 89 -4.97 4.53 0.49
N SER A 90 -4.77 3.33 1.02
CA SER A 90 -5.64 2.18 0.75
C SER A 90 -7.03 2.41 1.34
N ALA A 91 -8.07 2.00 0.63
CA ALA A 91 -9.42 1.98 1.20
C ALA A 91 -9.66 0.74 2.05
N ASN A 92 -10.50 0.89 3.07
CA ASN A 92 -11.06 -0.24 3.79
C ASN A 92 -12.06 -0.97 2.89
N VAL A 93 -11.90 -2.28 2.77
CA VAL A 93 -12.74 -3.14 1.92
C VAL A 93 -13.00 -4.45 2.64
N ASP A 94 -14.22 -4.96 2.49
CA ASP A 94 -14.56 -6.32 2.90
C ASP A 94 -14.32 -7.28 1.73
N GLY A 95 -13.75 -8.45 2.00
CA GLY A 95 -13.48 -9.45 0.98
C GLY A 95 -12.86 -10.73 1.52
N ALA A 96 -12.84 -11.78 0.69
CA ALA A 96 -12.22 -13.07 1.00
C ALA A 96 -11.46 -13.62 -0.21
N ALA A 97 -10.38 -14.34 0.05
CA ALA A 97 -9.62 -15.07 -0.96
C ALA A 97 -9.12 -16.39 -0.34
N ALA A 98 -9.01 -17.44 -1.16
CA ALA A 98 -8.52 -18.75 -0.74
C ALA A 98 -7.59 -19.33 -1.80
N VAL A 99 -6.58 -20.08 -1.35
CA VAL A 99 -5.63 -20.81 -2.21
C VAL A 99 -5.53 -22.23 -1.70
N VAL A 100 -5.64 -23.21 -2.60
CA VAL A 100 -5.42 -24.63 -2.30
C VAL A 100 -4.03 -25.01 -2.82
N ILE A 101 -3.18 -25.48 -1.91
CA ILE A 101 -1.80 -25.88 -2.23
C ILE A 101 -1.71 -27.40 -2.21
N VAL A 102 -1.14 -27.98 -3.25
CA VAL A 102 -0.87 -29.41 -3.37
C VAL A 102 0.59 -29.64 -3.76
N SER A 103 1.12 -30.83 -3.48
CA SER A 103 2.46 -31.21 -3.95
C SER A 103 2.50 -31.30 -5.48
N GLU A 104 3.68 -31.14 -6.08
CA GLU A 104 3.85 -31.28 -7.53
C GLU A 104 3.39 -32.67 -8.03
N LYS A 105 3.71 -33.73 -7.27
CA LYS A 105 3.22 -35.09 -7.55
C LYS A 105 1.70 -35.12 -7.62
N LYS A 106 1.01 -34.52 -6.63
CA LYS A 106 -0.44 -34.50 -6.59
C LYS A 106 -1.05 -33.63 -7.69
N ALA A 107 -0.42 -32.50 -8.04
CA ALA A 107 -0.84 -31.68 -9.16
C ALA A 107 -0.81 -32.47 -10.49
N LYS A 108 0.28 -33.21 -10.76
CA LYS A 108 0.40 -34.09 -11.94
C LYS A 108 -0.65 -35.21 -11.95
N GLU A 109 -0.89 -35.85 -10.81
CA GLU A 109 -1.96 -36.86 -10.67
C GLU A 109 -3.35 -36.28 -10.95
N LEU A 110 -3.59 -35.02 -10.60
CA LEU A 110 -4.85 -34.31 -10.84
C LEU A 110 -4.95 -33.72 -12.27
N GLY A 111 -3.94 -33.93 -13.12
CA GLY A 111 -3.91 -33.37 -14.49
C GLY A 111 -3.78 -31.85 -14.51
N MET A 112 -3.23 -31.24 -13.45
CA MET A 112 -3.03 -29.80 -13.38
C MET A 112 -1.66 -29.45 -13.95
N ASP A 113 -1.65 -28.65 -15.02
CA ASP A 113 -0.44 -28.04 -15.56
C ASP A 113 -0.01 -26.83 -14.72
N ARG A 114 1.23 -26.38 -14.92
CA ARG A 114 1.66 -25.08 -14.35
C ARG A 114 0.78 -23.98 -14.95
N ALA A 115 0.10 -23.24 -14.07
CA ALA A 115 -0.59 -22.01 -14.40
C ALA A 115 0.38 -20.94 -14.92
#